data_AF-A0A915K2A0-F1
#
_entry.id   AF-A0A915K2A0-F1
#
_cell.length_a   1.000
_cell.length_b   1.000
_cell.length_c   1.000
_cell.angle_alpha   90.00
_cell.angle_beta   90.00
_cell.angle_gamma   90.00
#
_symmetry.space_group_name_H-M   'P 1'
#
loop_
_entity.id
_entity.type
_entity.pdbx_description
1 polymer ?
#
loop_
_entity_poly.entity_id
_entity_poly.type
_entity_poly.pdbx_seq_one_letter_code
_entity_poly.pdbx_strand_id
1 'polypeptide(L)'
;MIPKLLKILFLRHPVQLQTWICHFYRKFINEKFNSELKKEPLKMPLIKPDTPLPALFTSSGFGKKLAADVLQKMTFDRSLTKDPEFNANTGDFYLRGECSINGQGGTPFGPAFLNENTFPRLDNSLILEL
;
A
#
# COMPACT_ATOMS: atom_id res chain seq x y z
N MET A 1 33.34 16.35 14.06
CA MET A 1 34.02 17.39 13.24
C MET A 1 33.18 17.94 12.07
N ILE A 2 32.16 17.23 11.58
CA ILE A 2 31.27 17.65 10.47
C ILE A 2 30.43 18.95 10.71
N PRO A 3 29.97 19.31 11.93
CA PRO A 3 29.00 20.41 12.07
C PRO A 3 29.60 21.83 11.92
N LYS A 4 30.92 22.02 12.11
CA LYS A 4 31.56 23.34 11.97
C LYS A 4 31.75 23.76 10.50
N LEU A 5 32.04 22.80 9.62
CA LEU A 5 32.21 23.02 8.18
C LEU A 5 30.88 23.33 7.48
N LEU A 6 29.80 22.63 7.88
CA LEU A 6 28.45 22.91 7.38
C LEU A 6 28.00 24.33 7.71
N LYS A 7 28.29 24.82 8.92
CA LYS A 7 27.97 26.20 9.34
C LYS A 7 28.65 27.26 8.48
N ILE A 8 29.91 27.05 8.08
CA ILE A 8 30.68 28.00 7.27
C ILE A 8 30.18 28.02 5.82
N LEU A 9 29.83 26.86 5.26
CA LEU A 9 29.21 26.76 3.93
C LEU A 9 27.81 27.41 3.90
N PHE A 10 27.02 27.25 4.97
CA PHE A 10 25.71 27.89 5.14
C PHE A 10 25.79 29.42 5.09
N LEU A 11 26.84 30.00 5.67
CA LEU A 11 27.03 31.46 5.76
C LEU A 11 27.59 32.09 4.47
N ARG A 12 28.33 31.34 3.66
CA ARG A 12 29.02 31.87 2.47
C ARG A 12 28.30 31.60 1.15
N HIS A 13 27.59 30.47 1.03
CA HIS A 13 26.94 30.08 -0.24
C HIS A 13 25.55 29.45 -0.01
N PRO A 14 24.58 30.21 0.55
CA PRO A 14 23.26 29.69 0.92
C PRO A 14 22.51 29.06 -0.27
N VAL A 15 22.65 29.63 -1.48
CA VAL A 15 22.00 29.14 -2.70
C VAL A 15 22.55 27.78 -3.15
N GLN A 16 23.85 27.56 -3.06
CA GLN A 16 24.48 26.29 -3.47
C GLN A 16 24.09 25.17 -2.50
N LEU A 17 24.06 25.46 -1.20
CA LEU A 17 23.66 24.51 -0.20
C LEU A 17 22.17 24.14 -0.31
N GLN A 18 21.29 25.14 -0.52
CA GLN A 18 19.86 24.90 -0.77
C GLN A 18 19.65 24.02 -2.00
N THR A 19 20.35 24.31 -3.10
CA THR A 19 20.28 23.50 -4.33
C THR A 19 20.69 22.05 -4.08
N TRP A 20 21.78 21.86 -3.32
CA TRP A 20 22.27 20.53 -2.99
C TRP A 20 21.29 19.74 -2.11
N ILE A 21 20.70 20.39 -1.11
CA ILE A 21 19.67 19.82 -0.25
C ILE A 21 18.45 19.40 -1.09
N CYS A 22 17.93 20.31 -1.93
CA CYS A 22 16.80 20.00 -2.81
C CYS A 22 17.09 18.83 -3.75
N HIS A 23 18.29 18.78 -4.33
CA HIS A 23 18.70 17.68 -5.20
C HIS A 23 18.77 16.35 -4.45
N PHE A 24 19.34 16.35 -3.24
CA PHE A 24 19.41 15.17 -2.38
C PHE A 24 18.01 14.63 -2.05
N TYR A 25 17.08 15.48 -1.61
CA TYR A 25 15.70 15.06 -1.30
C TYR A 25 14.97 14.54 -2.53
N ARG A 26 15.10 15.21 -3.68
CA ARG A 26 14.48 14.76 -4.93
C ARG A 26 14.99 13.39 -5.35
N LYS A 27 16.30 13.16 -5.24
CA LYS A 27 16.93 11.86 -5.52
C LYS A 27 16.42 10.78 -4.56
N PHE A 28 16.38 11.08 -3.26
CA PHE A 28 15.88 10.15 -2.24
C PHE A 28 14.42 9.74 -2.48
N ILE A 29 13.54 10.71 -2.76
CA ILE A 29 12.12 10.45 -3.05
C ILE A 29 11.99 9.55 -4.29
N ASN A 30 12.70 9.87 -5.36
CA ASN A 30 12.56 9.15 -6.62
C ASN A 30 13.17 7.75 -6.60
N GLU A 31 14.34 7.59 -5.99
CA GLU A 31 15.09 6.33 -6.05
C GLU A 31 14.71 5.39 -4.91
N LYS A 32 14.45 5.91 -3.72
CA LYS A 32 14.21 5.09 -2.53
C LYS A 32 12.74 5.04 -2.15
N PHE A 33 12.09 6.18 -1.96
CA PHE A 33 10.70 6.18 -1.50
C PHE A 33 9.74 5.57 -2.52
N ASN A 34 9.83 5.99 -3.78
CA ASN A 34 8.99 5.46 -4.86
C ASN A 34 9.29 3.98 -5.18
N SER A 35 10.51 3.51 -4.95
CA SER A 35 10.84 2.10 -5.17
C SER A 35 10.29 1.22 -4.06
N GLU A 36 10.34 1.65 -2.79
CA GLU A 36 9.70 0.95 -1.68
C GLU A 36 8.17 0.86 -1.87
N LEU A 37 7.51 1.95 -2.27
CA LEU A 37 6.06 1.94 -2.55
C LEU A 37 5.66 0.95 -3.65
N LYS A 38 6.55 0.68 -4.62
CA LYS A 38 6.31 -0.25 -5.72
C LYS A 38 6.56 -1.72 -5.36
N LYS A 39 7.17 -2.00 -4.20
CA LYS A 39 7.42 -3.40 -3.76
C LYS A 39 6.16 -4.09 -3.26
N GLU A 40 5.18 -3.31 -2.81
CA GLU A 40 3.93 -3.87 -2.30
C GLU A 40 3.17 -4.59 -3.43
N PRO A 41 2.86 -5.90 -3.26
CA PRO A 41 2.20 -6.67 -4.29
C PRO A 41 0.76 -6.17 -4.47
N LEU A 42 0.47 -5.66 -5.67
CA LEU A 42 -0.88 -5.18 -6.04
C LEU A 42 -1.92 -6.31 -6.01
N LYS A 43 -1.50 -7.56 -6.18
CA LYS A 43 -2.35 -8.75 -6.10
C LYS A 43 -1.80 -9.68 -5.04
N MET A 44 -2.57 -9.89 -4.00
CA MET A 44 -2.19 -10.74 -2.87
C MET A 44 -3.01 -12.02 -2.87
N PRO A 45 -2.42 -13.20 -2.67
CA PRO A 45 -3.21 -14.41 -2.45
C PRO A 45 -4.03 -14.25 -1.16
N LEU A 46 -5.30 -14.65 -1.18
CA LEU A 46 -6.19 -14.56 -0.02
C LEU A 46 -5.75 -15.51 1.11
N ILE A 47 -5.14 -16.62 0.75
CA ILE A 47 -4.56 -17.62 1.65
C ILE A 47 -3.10 -17.82 1.22
N LYS A 48 -2.16 -17.86 2.17
CA LYS A 48 -0.77 -18.17 1.80
C LYS A 48 -0.72 -19.58 1.20
N PRO A 49 0.09 -19.82 0.16
CA PRO A 49 0.13 -21.10 -0.56
C PRO A 49 0.30 -22.32 0.37
N ASP A 50 1.04 -22.14 1.46
CA ASP A 50 1.39 -23.21 2.39
C ASP A 50 0.51 -23.27 3.65
N THR A 51 -0.56 -22.47 3.71
CA THR A 51 -1.48 -22.51 4.87
C THR A 51 -2.32 -23.78 4.80
N PRO A 52 -2.25 -24.68 5.79
CA PRO A 52 -3.11 -25.86 5.81
C PRO A 52 -4.56 -25.41 5.86
N LEU A 53 -5.36 -25.90 4.91
CA LEU A 53 -6.77 -25.56 4.84
C LEU A 53 -7.53 -26.19 6.02
N PRO A 54 -8.55 -25.49 6.58
CA PRO A 54 -9.32 -26.02 7.69
C PRO A 54 -9.93 -27.38 7.37
N ALA A 55 -10.04 -28.24 8.38
CA ALA A 55 -10.50 -29.63 8.25
C ALA A 55 -11.88 -29.79 7.57
N LEU A 56 -12.70 -28.74 7.58
CA LEU A 56 -13.97 -28.68 6.85
C LEU A 56 -13.81 -28.90 5.33
N PHE A 57 -12.64 -28.58 4.78
CA PHE A 57 -12.28 -28.75 3.37
C PHE A 57 -11.50 -30.05 3.08
N THR A 58 -11.05 -30.79 4.10
CA THR A 58 -10.18 -31.98 3.94
C THR A 58 -10.92 -33.32 3.97
N SER A 59 -12.22 -33.35 4.31
CA SER A 59 -13.03 -34.57 4.26
C SER A 59 -13.44 -34.93 2.82
N SER A 60 -13.45 -36.22 2.48
CA SER A 60 -13.55 -36.83 1.14
C SER A 60 -14.84 -36.55 0.33
N GLY A 61 -15.02 -35.31 -0.14
CA GLY A 61 -16.07 -34.94 -1.09
C GLY A 61 -15.54 -34.09 -2.24
N PHE A 62 -15.90 -34.43 -3.48
CA PHE A 62 -15.47 -33.73 -4.70
C PHE A 62 -15.67 -32.21 -4.64
N GLY A 63 -16.82 -31.75 -4.12
CA GLY A 63 -17.12 -30.32 -3.97
C GLY A 63 -16.24 -29.58 -2.96
N LYS A 64 -15.72 -30.27 -1.93
CA LYS A 64 -14.84 -29.67 -0.91
C LYS A 64 -13.42 -29.48 -1.43
N LYS A 65 -12.92 -30.46 -2.20
CA LYS A 65 -11.63 -30.36 -2.90
C LYS A 65 -11.66 -29.24 -3.94
N LEU A 66 -12.77 -29.10 -4.67
CA LEU A 66 -12.96 -28.00 -5.61
C LEU A 66 -12.97 -26.63 -4.90
N ALA A 67 -13.65 -26.51 -3.75
CA ALA A 67 -13.67 -25.27 -2.97
C ALA A 67 -12.27 -24.91 -2.39
N ALA A 68 -11.52 -25.91 -1.93
CA ALA A 68 -10.13 -25.76 -1.51
C ALA A 68 -9.23 -25.23 -2.63
N ASP A 69 -9.31 -25.85 -3.81
CA ASP A 69 -8.55 -25.45 -5.01
C ASP A 69 -8.92 -24.04 -5.48
N VAL A 70 -10.19 -23.65 -5.35
CA VAL A 70 -10.66 -22.29 -5.68
C VAL A 70 -10.10 -21.26 -4.70
N LEU A 71 -10.17 -21.53 -3.39
CA LEU A 71 -9.66 -20.64 -2.35
C LEU A 71 -8.16 -20.39 -2.47
N GLN A 72 -7.38 -21.42 -2.80
CA GLN A 72 -5.93 -21.29 -3.03
C GLN A 72 -5.60 -20.45 -4.27
N LYS A 73 -6.51 -20.38 -5.25
CA LYS A 73 -6.34 -19.59 -6.49
C LYS A 73 -6.94 -18.18 -6.38
N MET A 74 -7.61 -17.86 -5.28
CA MET A 74 -8.18 -16.55 -5.08
C MET A 74 -7.11 -15.52 -4.71
N THR A 75 -7.22 -14.36 -5.34
CA THR A 75 -6.35 -13.21 -5.12
C THR A 75 -7.19 -11.97 -4.82
N PHE A 76 -6.68 -11.11 -3.95
CA PHE A 76 -7.25 -9.81 -3.65
C PHE A 76 -6.46 -8.73 -4.39
N ASP A 77 -7.17 -7.95 -5.21
CA ASP A 77 -6.62 -6.87 -6.02
C ASP A 77 -6.70 -5.53 -5.27
N ARG A 78 -5.52 -4.97 -4.98
CA ARG A 78 -5.31 -3.69 -4.30
C ARG A 78 -4.74 -2.64 -5.24
N SER A 79 -4.89 -2.81 -6.55
CA SER A 79 -4.49 -1.80 -7.51
C SER A 79 -5.18 -0.46 -7.24
N LEU A 80 -4.45 0.63 -7.44
CA LEU A 80 -5.03 1.96 -7.41
C LEU A 80 -5.97 2.11 -8.61
N THR A 81 -7.17 2.62 -8.34
CA THR A 81 -8.19 2.90 -9.35
C THR A 81 -8.09 4.32 -9.90
N LYS A 82 -7.53 5.23 -9.10
CA LYS A 82 -7.20 6.60 -9.46
C LYS A 82 -6.00 7.10 -8.65
N ASP A 83 -5.48 8.25 -9.05
CA ASP A 83 -4.42 8.92 -8.31
C ASP A 83 -4.86 9.27 -6.89
N PRO A 84 -3.96 9.26 -5.89
CA PRO A 84 -4.29 9.65 -4.52
C PRO A 84 -4.77 11.10 -4.46
N GLU A 85 -5.81 11.34 -3.66
CA GLU A 85 -6.36 12.68 -3.45
C GLU A 85 -5.93 13.17 -2.07
N PHE A 86 -5.50 14.42 -1.99
CA PHE A 86 -5.06 15.03 -0.73
C PHE A 86 -5.95 16.21 -0.40
N ASN A 87 -6.53 16.21 0.79
CA ASN A 87 -7.18 17.38 1.38
C ASN A 87 -6.32 17.92 2.53
N ALA A 88 -6.81 18.94 3.24
CA ALA A 88 -6.05 19.58 4.31
C ALA A 88 -5.69 18.63 5.48
N ASN A 89 -6.41 17.52 5.65
CA ASN A 89 -6.34 16.63 6.82
C ASN A 89 -6.04 15.17 6.46
N THR A 90 -6.29 14.72 5.23
CA THR A 90 -6.15 13.32 4.82
C THR A 90 -5.51 13.17 3.44
N GLY A 91 -4.85 12.03 3.24
CA GLY A 91 -4.45 11.53 1.93
C GLY A 91 -5.23 10.26 1.64
N ASP A 92 -6.13 10.33 0.66
CA ASP A 92 -7.10 9.29 0.34
C ASP A 92 -6.59 8.45 -0.83
N PHE A 93 -6.45 7.13 -0.59
CA PHE A 93 -5.98 6.16 -1.57
C PHE A 93 -7.13 5.24 -1.98
N TYR A 94 -7.41 5.19 -3.28
CA TYR A 94 -8.57 4.48 -3.81
C TYR A 94 -8.17 3.15 -4.43
N LEU A 95 -8.32 2.08 -3.65
CA LEU A 95 -7.98 0.71 -4.05
C LEU A 95 -9.18 0.03 -4.72
N ARG A 96 -8.91 -0.87 -5.68
CA ARG A 96 -9.94 -1.67 -6.35
C ARG A 96 -10.73 -2.54 -5.37
N GLY A 97 -10.03 -3.27 -4.48
CA GLY A 97 -10.65 -4.00 -3.38
C GLY A 97 -11.47 -5.23 -3.80
N GLU A 98 -11.08 -5.89 -4.89
CA GLU A 98 -11.85 -7.01 -5.47
C GLU A 98 -11.13 -8.36 -5.30
N CYS A 99 -11.91 -9.42 -5.11
CA CYS A 99 -11.42 -10.79 -5.20
C CYS A 99 -11.52 -11.31 -6.64
N SER A 100 -10.46 -11.95 -7.14
CA SER A 100 -10.43 -12.57 -8.46
C SER A 100 -9.78 -13.95 -8.42
N ILE A 101 -10.16 -14.82 -9.36
CA ILE A 101 -9.55 -16.14 -9.56
C ILE A 101 -8.78 -16.07 -10.87
N ASN A 102 -7.45 -16.22 -10.84
CA ASN A 102 -6.58 -16.10 -12.03
C ASN A 102 -6.80 -14.79 -12.83
N GLY A 103 -7.14 -13.69 -12.16
CA GLY A 103 -7.44 -12.40 -12.80
C GLY A 103 -8.79 -12.34 -13.52
N GLN A 104 -9.57 -13.43 -13.52
CA GLN A 104 -10.98 -13.42 -13.90
C GLN A 104 -11.81 -13.22 -12.63
N GLY A 105 -12.46 -12.07 -12.54
CA GLY A 105 -13.19 -11.65 -11.36
C GLY A 105 -13.80 -10.27 -11.56
N GLY A 106 -14.41 -9.76 -10.49
CA GLY A 106 -15.26 -8.58 -10.50
C GLY A 106 -16.64 -8.95 -10.01
N THR A 107 -17.16 -8.17 -9.06
CA THR A 107 -18.55 -8.31 -8.65
C THR A 107 -19.43 -7.78 -9.78
N PRO A 108 -20.58 -8.41 -10.10
CA PRO A 108 -21.52 -7.88 -11.09
C PRO A 108 -22.20 -6.59 -10.60
N PHE A 109 -21.95 -6.19 -9.36
CA PHE A 109 -22.44 -4.98 -8.72
C PHE A 109 -21.26 -4.06 -8.42
N GLY A 110 -21.50 -2.74 -8.49
CA GLY A 110 -20.50 -1.73 -8.12
C GLY A 110 -20.26 -1.68 -6.61
N PRO A 111 -19.12 -1.11 -6.16
CA PRO A 111 -18.86 -0.90 -4.76
C PRO A 111 -19.89 0.07 -4.15
N ALA A 112 -20.22 -0.15 -2.88
CA ALA A 112 -21.05 0.80 -2.13
C ALA A 112 -20.32 2.15 -1.99
N PHE A 113 -21.07 3.25 -2.01
CA PHE A 113 -20.51 4.55 -1.68
C PHE A 113 -20.10 4.58 -0.21
N LEU A 114 -18.81 4.73 0.04
CA LEU A 114 -18.28 4.96 1.39
C LEU A 114 -18.32 6.46 1.65
N ASN A 115 -19.11 6.90 2.64
CA ASN A 115 -19.09 8.31 3.07
C ASN A 115 -18.03 8.51 4.16
N GLU A 116 -17.57 9.76 4.34
CA GLU A 116 -16.54 10.15 5.31
C GLU A 116 -16.88 9.80 6.77
N ASN A 117 -18.16 9.54 7.08
CA ASN A 117 -18.62 9.15 8.42
C ASN A 117 -18.54 7.64 8.68
N THR A 118 -18.15 6.84 7.68
CA THR A 118 -18.10 5.36 7.78
C THR A 118 -16.75 4.85 8.33
N PHE A 119 -15.73 5.70 8.38
CA PHE A 119 -14.40 5.31 8.85
C PHE A 119 -14.21 5.73 10.31
N PRO A 120 -13.79 4.81 11.21
CA PRO A 120 -13.22 5.23 12.48
C PRO A 120 -11.98 6.05 12.15
N ARG A 121 -12.02 7.36 12.43
CA ARG A 121 -10.84 8.21 12.34
C ARG A 121 -9.81 7.62 13.30
N LEU A 122 -8.69 7.14 12.76
CA LEU A 122 -7.52 6.85 13.57
C LEU A 122 -7.17 8.16 14.28
N ASP A 123 -7.41 8.19 15.58
CA ASP A 123 -7.06 9.35 16.39
C ASP A 123 -5.57 9.63 16.18
N ASN A 124 -5.24 10.88 15.87
CA ASN A 124 -3.87 11.32 15.55
C ASN A 124 -2.86 11.10 16.69
N SER A 125 -3.30 10.55 17.83
CA SER A 125 -2.48 10.20 18.99
C SER A 125 -1.51 9.04 18.75
N LEU A 126 -1.66 8.26 17.67
CA LEU A 126 -0.75 7.13 17.36
C LEU A 126 0.41 7.48 16.42
N ILE A 127 0.44 8.69 15.83
CA ILE A 127 1.46 9.08 14.83
C ILE A 127 2.72 9.66 15.50
N LEU A 128 2.72 9.91 16.81
CA LEU A 128 3.83 10.57 17.53
C LEU A 128 4.88 9.64 18.15
N GLU A 129 4.85 8.32 17.87
CA GLU A 129 5.85 7.36 18.39
C GLU A 129 6.85 6.83 17.33
N LEU A 130 7.12 7.58 16.25
CA LEU A 130 8.19 7.27 15.30
C LEU A 130 9.27 8.36 15.24
#